data_AF-A0A924LNZ5-F1
#
_entry.id   AF-A0A924LNZ5-F1
#
_cell.length_a   1.000
_cell.length_b   1.000
_cell.length_c   1.000
_cell.angle_alpha   90.00
_cell.angle_beta   90.00
_cell.angle_gamma   90.00
#
_symmetry.space_group_name_H-M   'P 1'
#
loop_
_entity.id
_entity.type
_entity.pdbx_description
1 polymer ?
#
loop_
_entity_poly.entity_id
_entity_poly.type
_entity_poly.pdbx_seq_one_letter_code
_entity_poly.pdbx_strand_id
1 'polypeptide(L)'
;SLQLYPLPTGSPEDSMSILAQDKKILAKYRVRKPIWNTEINYGLSGPHNVAPVSASRQAANVSRTLVLNANADVKRVFWYAWGNTTIANTRTTGPNDFSLTLAGKAFGVTRSWLVGAQARGCSRSSSGTYTCTFRYARGVRRVYWNPNRTVTLSIPNATTDQLVDGTTHRYRSRTLRLRVGAVPVMVVSAR
;
A
#
# COMPACT_ATOMS: atom_id res chain seq x y z
N SER A 1 9.26 10.34 -15.20
CA SER A 1 8.56 9.15 -14.68
C SER A 1 9.61 8.19 -14.15
N LEU A 2 9.21 7.26 -13.28
CA LEU A 2 10.08 6.23 -12.71
C LEU A 2 9.33 4.89 -12.77
N GLN A 3 10.06 3.78 -12.87
CA GLN A 3 9.54 2.43 -12.69
C GLN A 3 10.18 1.87 -11.42
N LEU A 4 9.43 1.77 -10.34
CA LEU A 4 10.00 1.53 -9.00
C LEU A 4 10.07 0.03 -8.65
N TYR A 5 10.31 -0.84 -9.63
CA TYR A 5 10.41 -2.28 -9.40
C TYR A 5 11.56 -2.59 -8.44
N PRO A 6 11.28 -3.21 -7.27
CA PRO A 6 12.35 -3.79 -6.49
C PRO A 6 12.89 -5.05 -7.18
N LEU A 7 13.98 -5.60 -6.64
CA LEU A 7 14.46 -6.93 -7.02
C LEU A 7 13.32 -7.98 -6.92
N PRO A 8 13.43 -9.15 -7.60
CA PRO A 8 12.33 -10.12 -7.67
C PRO A 8 11.77 -10.55 -6.30
N THR A 9 12.62 -10.66 -5.28
CA THR A 9 12.23 -11.01 -3.90
C THR A 9 11.83 -9.82 -3.04
N GLY A 10 11.89 -8.60 -3.59
CA GLY A 10 11.66 -7.36 -2.89
C GLY A 10 10.18 -7.05 -2.63
N SER A 11 9.98 -6.08 -1.75
CA SER A 11 8.70 -5.68 -1.18
C SER A 11 8.30 -4.26 -1.59
N PRO A 12 7.05 -3.84 -1.31
CA PRO A 12 6.66 -2.44 -1.47
C PRO A 12 7.55 -1.47 -0.68
N GLU A 13 8.04 -1.87 0.48
CA GLU A 13 8.97 -1.08 1.27
C GLU A 13 10.33 -0.90 0.55
N ASP A 14 10.83 -1.93 -0.13
CA ASP A 14 12.09 -1.86 -0.88
C ASP A 14 12.00 -0.91 -2.08
N SER A 15 10.82 -0.80 -2.71
CA SER A 15 10.58 0.19 -3.78
C SER A 15 10.77 1.64 -3.31
N MET A 16 10.59 1.92 -2.01
CA MET A 16 10.78 3.26 -1.44
C MET A 16 12.27 3.62 -1.30
N SER A 17 13.15 2.62 -1.16
CA SER A 17 14.60 2.84 -1.19
C SER A 17 15.07 3.29 -2.57
N ILE A 18 14.48 2.73 -3.64
CA ILE A 18 14.73 3.16 -5.03
C ILE A 18 14.25 4.60 -5.23
N LEU A 19 13.00 4.89 -4.83
CA LEU A 19 12.45 6.25 -4.91
C LEU A 19 13.32 7.28 -4.16
N ALA A 20 13.86 6.92 -3.00
CA ALA A 20 14.74 7.80 -2.24
C ALA A 20 16.04 8.12 -2.99
N GLN A 21 16.63 7.15 -3.70
CA GLN A 21 17.80 7.36 -4.55
C GLN A 21 17.46 8.24 -5.74
N ASP A 22 16.35 7.96 -6.43
CA ASP A 22 15.88 8.76 -7.57
C ASP A 22 15.64 10.21 -7.17
N LYS A 23 15.00 10.45 -6.01
CA LYS A 23 14.80 11.80 -5.48
C LYS A 23 16.12 12.54 -5.22
N LYS A 24 17.17 11.86 -4.73
CA LYS A 24 18.49 12.47 -4.55
C LYS A 24 19.10 12.88 -5.89
N ILE A 25 18.97 12.03 -6.93
CA ILE A 25 19.44 12.33 -8.28
C ILE A 25 18.68 13.52 -8.86
N LEU A 26 17.35 13.51 -8.79
CA LEU A 26 16.50 14.60 -9.28
C LEU A 26 16.82 15.91 -8.56
N ALA A 27 17.03 15.88 -7.25
CA ALA A 27 17.43 17.05 -6.47
C ALA A 27 18.81 17.59 -6.89
N LYS A 28 19.81 16.71 -7.09
CA LYS A 28 21.15 17.07 -7.59
C LYS A 28 21.07 17.84 -8.91
N TYR A 29 20.19 17.41 -9.81
CA TYR A 29 19.97 18.07 -11.11
C TYR A 29 18.84 19.10 -11.11
N ARG A 30 18.34 19.50 -9.94
CA ARG A 30 17.30 20.54 -9.75
C ARG A 30 15.99 20.28 -10.51
N VAL A 31 15.65 19.01 -10.74
CA VAL A 31 14.38 18.64 -11.38
C VAL A 31 13.24 18.71 -10.36
N ARG A 32 12.27 19.62 -10.59
CA ARG A 32 11.13 19.89 -9.69
C ARG A 32 9.77 19.40 -10.20
N LYS A 33 9.77 18.50 -11.17
CA LYS A 33 8.53 17.96 -11.76
C LYS A 33 7.88 16.92 -10.85
N PRO A 34 6.54 16.75 -10.89
CA PRO A 34 5.86 15.65 -10.24
C PRO A 34 6.47 14.29 -10.56
N ILE A 35 6.64 13.44 -9.55
CA ILE A 35 7.06 12.05 -9.73
C ILE A 35 5.84 11.20 -10.00
N TRP A 36 5.87 10.42 -11.09
CA TRP A 36 4.91 9.36 -11.38
C TRP A 36 5.65 8.03 -11.38
N ASN A 37 5.13 7.06 -10.63
CA ASN A 37 5.52 5.67 -10.71
C ASN A 37 4.70 5.03 -11.84
N THR A 38 5.27 4.99 -13.04
CA THR A 38 4.55 4.58 -14.26
C THR A 38 4.48 3.08 -14.43
N GLU A 39 5.16 2.31 -13.59
CA GLU A 39 5.06 0.85 -13.62
C GLU A 39 5.54 0.24 -12.31
N ILE A 40 4.69 -0.61 -11.72
CA ILE A 40 5.03 -1.36 -10.52
C ILE A 40 4.23 -2.66 -10.41
N ASN A 41 4.94 -3.73 -10.07
CA ASN A 41 4.46 -5.02 -9.56
C ASN A 41 5.62 -5.66 -8.78
N TYR A 42 5.47 -6.91 -8.35
CA TYR A 42 6.42 -7.65 -7.52
C TYR A 42 6.66 -9.05 -8.10
N GLY A 43 7.78 -9.65 -7.74
CA GLY A 43 8.17 -10.95 -8.28
C GLY A 43 8.65 -10.93 -9.71
N LEU A 44 8.76 -9.76 -10.36
CA LEU A 44 9.14 -9.65 -11.76
C LEU A 44 10.49 -10.33 -11.99
N SER A 45 10.52 -11.35 -12.86
CA SER A 45 11.72 -12.15 -13.13
C SER A 45 11.95 -12.31 -14.63
N GLY A 46 12.17 -11.19 -15.32
CA GLY A 46 12.44 -11.16 -16.76
C GLY A 46 11.30 -11.78 -17.59
N PRO A 47 11.61 -12.55 -18.66
CA PRO A 47 10.60 -13.18 -19.50
C PRO A 47 9.98 -14.45 -18.87
N HIS A 48 10.41 -14.86 -17.69
CA HIS A 48 9.98 -16.12 -17.09
C HIS A 48 8.60 -15.98 -16.42
N ASN A 49 7.83 -17.05 -16.50
CA ASN A 49 6.57 -17.14 -15.77
C ASN A 49 6.86 -17.20 -14.26
N VAL A 50 6.15 -16.36 -13.51
CA VAL A 50 6.25 -16.23 -12.07
C VAL A 50 4.93 -16.69 -11.45
N ALA A 51 5.03 -17.64 -10.54
CA ALA A 51 3.87 -18.11 -9.78
C ALA A 51 3.31 -16.96 -8.92
N PRO A 52 1.98 -16.78 -8.86
CA PRO A 52 1.39 -15.79 -8.00
C PRO A 52 1.66 -16.12 -6.52
N VAL A 53 1.91 -15.08 -5.71
CA VAL A 53 1.96 -15.24 -4.24
C VAL A 53 0.55 -15.43 -3.68
N SER A 54 0.41 -15.72 -2.39
CA SER A 54 -0.92 -15.86 -1.76
C SER A 54 -1.80 -14.62 -1.98
N ALA A 55 -3.12 -14.82 -2.09
CA ALA A 55 -4.07 -13.72 -2.34
C ALA A 55 -3.93 -12.57 -1.33
N SER A 56 -3.67 -12.89 -0.06
CA SER A 56 -3.41 -11.90 0.99
C SER A 56 -2.10 -11.13 0.75
N ARG A 57 -1.02 -11.78 0.33
CA ARG A 57 0.24 -11.12 -0.01
C ARG A 57 0.08 -10.22 -1.24
N GLN A 58 -0.67 -10.66 -2.24
CA GLN A 58 -1.01 -9.86 -3.42
C GLN A 58 -1.77 -8.58 -3.04
N ALA A 59 -2.81 -8.70 -2.21
CA ALA A 59 -3.58 -7.56 -1.72
C ALA A 59 -2.74 -6.61 -0.83
N ALA A 60 -1.88 -7.18 -0.01
CA ALA A 60 -0.92 -6.42 0.77
C ALA A 60 0.06 -5.67 -0.13
N ASN A 61 0.57 -6.27 -1.21
CA ASN A 61 1.47 -5.61 -2.16
C ASN A 61 0.81 -4.37 -2.76
N VAL A 62 -0.40 -4.49 -3.30
CA VAL A 62 -1.15 -3.36 -3.86
C VAL A 62 -1.36 -2.26 -2.83
N SER A 63 -1.92 -2.62 -1.67
CA SER A 63 -2.31 -1.64 -0.65
C SER A 63 -1.12 -0.88 -0.09
N ARG A 64 -0.03 -1.59 0.24
CA ARG A 64 1.20 -0.96 0.75
C ARG A 64 1.85 -0.07 -0.30
N THR A 65 1.86 -0.48 -1.57
CA THR A 65 2.38 0.35 -2.67
C THR A 65 1.66 1.70 -2.73
N LEU A 66 0.34 1.69 -2.78
CA LEU A 66 -0.46 2.91 -2.91
C LEU A 66 -0.29 3.82 -1.70
N VAL A 67 -0.32 3.27 -0.48
CA VAL A 67 -0.18 4.02 0.77
C VAL A 67 1.21 4.65 0.90
N LEU A 68 2.27 3.90 0.59
CA LEU A 68 3.65 4.37 0.66
C LEU A 68 3.91 5.45 -0.40
N ASN A 69 3.51 5.22 -1.66
CA ASN A 69 3.69 6.19 -2.74
C ASN A 69 2.94 7.50 -2.45
N ALA A 70 1.72 7.43 -1.92
CA ALA A 70 0.96 8.63 -1.51
C ALA A 70 1.68 9.43 -0.41
N ASN A 71 2.27 8.77 0.60
CA ASN A 71 3.05 9.46 1.64
C ASN A 71 4.42 9.94 1.17
N ALA A 72 4.95 9.34 0.10
CA ALA A 72 6.20 9.75 -0.53
C ALA A 72 5.99 10.81 -1.62
N ASP A 73 4.83 11.46 -1.70
CA ASP A 73 4.51 12.51 -2.68
C ASP A 73 4.60 12.07 -4.15
N VAL A 74 4.42 10.78 -4.43
CA VAL A 74 4.26 10.27 -5.81
C VAL A 74 2.85 10.58 -6.27
N LYS A 75 2.72 11.36 -7.35
CA LYS A 75 1.43 11.92 -7.78
C LYS A 75 0.55 10.93 -8.54
N ARG A 76 1.15 9.94 -9.19
CA ARG A 76 0.45 8.90 -9.95
C ARG A 76 1.19 7.58 -9.82
N VAL A 77 0.43 6.51 -9.64
CA VAL A 77 0.93 5.12 -9.59
C VAL A 77 0.15 4.31 -10.61
N PHE A 78 0.86 3.63 -11.50
CA PHE A 78 0.30 2.76 -12.52
C PHE A 78 0.69 1.33 -12.20
N TRP A 79 -0.33 0.50 -11.93
CA TRP A 79 -0.14 -0.89 -11.59
C TRP A 79 0.08 -1.70 -12.87
N TYR A 80 1.19 -2.42 -12.94
CA TYR A 80 1.44 -3.37 -14.02
C TYR A 80 1.01 -4.76 -13.55
N ALA A 81 0.22 -5.53 -14.28
CA ALA A 81 -0.81 -5.06 -15.19
C ALA A 81 -2.17 -5.19 -14.50
N TRP A 82 -3.19 -4.51 -15.02
CA TRP A 82 -4.55 -4.72 -14.54
C TRP A 82 -5.10 -6.10 -14.91
N GLY A 83 -4.76 -6.60 -16.11
CA GLY A 83 -5.12 -7.94 -16.56
C GLY A 83 -4.21 -9.04 -16.01
N ASN A 84 -4.46 -10.26 -16.45
CA ASN A 84 -3.63 -11.41 -16.14
C ASN A 84 -2.24 -11.22 -16.75
N THR A 85 -1.23 -11.23 -15.90
CA THR A 85 0.17 -11.23 -16.30
C THR A 85 0.85 -12.46 -15.73
N THR A 86 1.70 -13.08 -16.54
CA THR A 86 2.45 -14.27 -16.13
C THR A 86 3.84 -13.94 -15.62
N ILE A 87 4.38 -12.75 -15.89
CA ILE A 87 5.76 -12.38 -15.52
C ILE A 87 5.87 -11.71 -14.14
N ALA A 88 4.74 -11.44 -13.47
CA ALA A 88 4.71 -10.86 -12.13
C ALA A 88 3.75 -11.60 -11.19
N ASN A 89 3.98 -11.50 -9.89
CA ASN A 89 3.35 -12.39 -8.89
C ASN A 89 2.07 -11.84 -8.25
N THR A 90 1.65 -10.62 -8.58
CA THR A 90 0.44 -9.99 -8.04
C THR A 90 -0.51 -9.64 -9.19
N ARG A 91 -1.65 -10.32 -9.23
CA ARG A 91 -2.67 -10.23 -10.28
C ARG A 91 -3.91 -9.55 -9.74
N THR A 92 -4.44 -8.57 -10.46
CA THR A 92 -5.65 -7.83 -10.07
C THR A 92 -6.94 -8.44 -10.60
N THR A 93 -6.85 -9.22 -11.69
CA THR A 93 -7.96 -10.00 -12.26
C THR A 93 -7.69 -11.50 -12.16
N GLY A 94 -8.78 -12.27 -12.13
CA GLY A 94 -8.74 -13.72 -12.26
C GLY A 94 -8.42 -14.16 -13.70
N PRO A 95 -8.36 -15.48 -13.97
CA PRO A 95 -8.00 -16.01 -15.29
C PRO A 95 -8.91 -15.56 -16.44
N ASN A 96 -10.13 -15.11 -16.15
CA ASN A 96 -11.10 -14.62 -17.13
C ASN A 96 -10.97 -13.12 -17.44
N ASP A 97 -9.96 -12.44 -16.87
CA ASP A 97 -9.71 -11.00 -16.98
C ASP A 97 -10.83 -10.06 -16.52
N PHE A 98 -11.93 -10.60 -15.99
CA PHE A 98 -13.11 -9.85 -15.59
C PHE A 98 -13.31 -9.85 -14.08
N SER A 99 -13.15 -11.02 -13.44
CA SER A 99 -13.36 -11.15 -12.00
C SER A 99 -12.21 -10.53 -11.22
N LEU A 100 -12.49 -9.62 -10.30
CA LEU A 100 -11.46 -9.04 -9.43
C LEU A 100 -10.92 -10.09 -8.45
N THR A 101 -9.59 -10.19 -8.36
CA THR A 101 -8.94 -10.87 -7.23
C THR A 101 -9.05 -10.02 -5.96
N LEU A 102 -8.59 -10.55 -4.83
CA LEU A 102 -8.45 -9.75 -3.61
C LEU A 102 -7.53 -8.53 -3.83
N ALA A 103 -6.50 -8.64 -4.67
CA ALA A 103 -5.61 -7.51 -4.99
C ALA A 103 -6.30 -6.44 -5.85
N GLY A 104 -7.15 -6.85 -6.80
CA GLY A 104 -7.99 -5.92 -7.57
C GLY A 104 -8.98 -5.16 -6.69
N LYS A 105 -9.64 -5.87 -5.76
CA LYS A 105 -10.51 -5.23 -4.75
C LYS A 105 -9.71 -4.27 -3.85
N ALA A 106 -8.55 -4.70 -3.38
CA ALA A 106 -7.67 -3.90 -2.54
C ALA A 106 -7.21 -2.60 -3.21
N PHE A 107 -7.03 -2.59 -4.52
CA PHE A 107 -6.73 -1.37 -5.28
C PHE A 107 -7.84 -0.32 -5.10
N GLY A 108 -9.09 -0.70 -5.34
CA GLY A 108 -10.24 0.20 -5.21
C GLY A 108 -10.47 0.66 -3.78
N VAL A 109 -10.41 -0.27 -2.83
CA VAL A 109 -10.58 0.02 -1.40
C VAL A 109 -9.48 0.95 -0.90
N THR A 110 -8.21 0.64 -1.17
CA THR A 110 -7.09 1.49 -0.75
C THR A 110 -7.18 2.87 -1.40
N ARG A 111 -7.52 2.96 -2.69
CA ARG A 111 -7.74 4.25 -3.36
C ARG A 111 -8.78 5.10 -2.63
N SER A 112 -9.86 4.50 -2.13
CA SER A 112 -10.89 5.22 -1.36
C SER A 112 -10.37 5.78 -0.02
N TRP A 113 -9.36 5.16 0.59
CA TRP A 113 -8.71 5.66 1.80
C TRP A 113 -7.91 6.94 1.53
N LEU A 114 -7.31 7.03 0.34
CA LEU A 114 -6.32 8.05 -0.04
C LEU A 114 -6.94 9.27 -0.75
N VAL A 115 -7.92 9.06 -1.63
CA VAL A 115 -8.52 10.14 -2.42
C VAL A 115 -9.21 11.16 -1.51
N GLY A 116 -8.91 12.43 -1.74
CA GLY A 116 -9.42 13.55 -0.93
C GLY A 116 -8.77 13.67 0.45
N ALA A 117 -7.77 12.85 0.77
CA ALA A 117 -7.01 12.95 2.00
C ALA A 117 -5.59 13.49 1.75
N GLN A 118 -5.10 14.29 2.68
CA GLN A 118 -3.73 14.78 2.70
C GLN A 118 -2.84 13.79 3.46
N ALA A 119 -1.84 13.24 2.77
CA ALA A 119 -0.80 12.44 3.40
C ALA A 119 0.01 13.28 4.40
N ARG A 120 0.33 12.70 5.56
CA ARG A 120 1.09 13.35 6.65
C ARG A 120 2.37 12.60 7.02
N GLY A 121 2.73 11.58 6.25
CA GLY A 121 3.91 10.77 6.45
C GLY A 121 3.60 9.39 7.02
N CYS A 122 4.61 8.53 6.89
CA CYS A 122 4.65 7.20 7.48
C CYS A 122 5.74 7.15 8.54
N SER A 123 5.48 6.40 9.60
CA SER A 123 6.45 6.03 10.62
C SER A 123 6.57 4.52 10.69
N ARG A 124 7.71 4.02 11.15
CA ARG A 124 7.96 2.61 11.42
C ARG A 124 8.43 2.49 12.86
N SER A 125 7.71 1.71 13.67
CA SER A 125 8.12 1.43 15.04
C SER A 125 9.38 0.56 15.08
N SER A 126 10.04 0.50 16.24
CA SER A 126 11.15 -0.44 16.50
C SER A 126 10.75 -1.90 16.26
N SER A 127 9.47 -2.23 16.50
CA SER A 127 8.88 -3.53 16.23
C SER A 127 8.58 -3.81 14.74
N GLY A 128 8.91 -2.87 13.84
CA GLY A 128 8.73 -2.98 12.39
C GLY A 128 7.33 -2.68 11.90
N THR A 129 6.45 -2.16 12.75
CA THR A 129 5.06 -1.84 12.38
C THR A 129 5.01 -0.47 11.73
N TYR A 130 4.43 -0.41 10.53
CA TYR A 130 4.19 0.82 9.81
C TYR A 130 2.90 1.48 10.28
N THR A 131 2.94 2.81 10.37
CA THR A 131 1.77 3.66 10.56
C THR A 131 1.86 4.83 9.61
N CYS A 132 0.95 4.87 8.63
CA CYS A 132 0.84 5.99 7.68
C CYS A 132 -0.40 6.81 7.96
N THR A 133 -0.24 8.12 8.05
CA THR A 133 -1.31 9.03 8.50
C THR A 133 -1.84 9.86 7.34
N PHE A 134 -3.17 9.94 7.24
CA PHE A 134 -3.89 10.76 6.27
C PHE A 134 -4.91 11.64 6.99
N ARG A 135 -4.89 12.95 6.73
CA ARG A 135 -5.91 13.89 7.20
C ARG A 135 -6.95 14.11 6.12
N TYR A 136 -8.22 14.10 6.48
CA TYR A 136 -9.31 14.46 5.59
C TYR A 136 -10.27 15.39 6.33
N ALA A 137 -11.25 15.97 5.62
CA ALA A 137 -12.12 17.02 6.17
C ALA A 137 -12.76 16.64 7.52
N ARG A 138 -13.16 15.36 7.68
CA ARG A 138 -13.91 14.88 8.85
C ARG A 138 -13.06 14.13 9.89
N GLY A 139 -11.73 14.02 9.73
CA GLY A 139 -10.92 13.29 10.72
C GLY A 139 -9.53 12.87 10.26
N VAL A 140 -9.00 11.85 10.93
CA VAL A 140 -7.71 11.24 10.64
C VAL A 140 -7.91 9.76 10.33
N ARG A 141 -7.29 9.31 9.24
CA ARG A 141 -7.14 7.89 8.91
C ARG A 141 -5.69 7.49 9.18
N ARG A 142 -5.49 6.34 9.82
CA ARG A 142 -4.18 5.73 9.99
C ARG A 142 -4.21 4.34 9.39
N VAL A 143 -3.22 4.03 8.57
CA VAL A 143 -3.07 2.71 7.95
C VAL A 143 -1.94 1.98 8.65
N TYR A 144 -2.23 0.79 9.16
CA TYR A 144 -1.34 -0.02 9.97
C TYR A 144 -1.04 -1.34 9.30
N TRP A 145 0.22 -1.77 9.32
CA TRP A 145 0.64 -3.12 8.96
C TRP A 145 2.00 -3.44 9.56
N ASN A 146 2.33 -4.73 9.63
CA ASN A 146 3.68 -5.19 9.93
C ASN A 146 4.07 -6.25 8.89
N PRO A 147 5.10 -6.02 8.06
CA PRO A 147 5.40 -6.87 6.91
C PRO A 147 5.91 -8.26 7.30
N ASN A 148 6.41 -8.43 8.53
CA ASN A 148 7.19 -9.61 8.94
C ASN A 148 6.49 -10.48 9.98
N ARG A 149 5.54 -9.93 10.74
CA ARG A 149 4.84 -10.66 11.79
C ARG A 149 3.50 -10.04 12.10
N THR A 150 2.67 -10.79 12.81
CA THR A 150 1.41 -10.27 13.35
C THR A 150 1.66 -9.62 14.71
N VAL A 151 1.11 -8.42 14.92
CA VAL A 151 1.20 -7.67 16.18
C VAL A 151 -0.19 -7.21 16.61
N THR A 152 -0.37 -6.97 17.91
CA THR A 152 -1.59 -6.38 18.45
C THR A 152 -1.30 -4.94 18.89
N LEU A 153 -2.06 -4.00 18.34
CA LEU A 153 -1.98 -2.57 18.62
C LEU A 153 -3.14 -2.14 19.51
N SER A 154 -2.89 -1.21 20.43
CA SER A 154 -3.94 -0.52 21.18
C SER A 154 -4.14 0.87 20.58
N ILE A 155 -5.29 1.08 19.94
CA ILE A 155 -5.60 2.32 19.22
C ILE A 155 -6.70 3.07 20.00
N PRO A 156 -6.36 4.19 20.66
CA PRO A 156 -7.35 5.00 21.37
C PRO A 156 -8.28 5.71 20.37
N ASN A 157 -9.52 5.94 20.80
CA ASN A 157 -10.56 6.69 20.10
C ASN A 157 -10.80 6.22 18.65
N ALA A 158 -10.57 4.94 18.37
CA ALA A 158 -10.88 4.33 17.09
C ALA A 158 -12.39 4.15 16.95
N THR A 159 -12.95 4.68 15.87
CA THR A 159 -14.39 4.61 15.59
C THR A 159 -14.72 3.59 14.52
N THR A 160 -13.76 3.31 13.63
CA THR A 160 -13.98 2.45 12.47
C THR A 160 -12.65 1.84 12.03
N ASP A 161 -12.66 0.58 11.64
CA ASP A 161 -11.61 0.01 10.82
C ASP A 161 -12.16 -0.47 9.46
N GLN A 162 -11.27 -0.59 8.48
CA GLN A 162 -11.58 -1.17 7.18
C GLN A 162 -10.42 -2.03 6.70
N LEU A 163 -10.74 -3.26 6.30
CA LEU A 163 -9.82 -4.21 5.69
C LEU A 163 -9.70 -3.95 4.19
N VAL A 164 -8.66 -4.49 3.57
CA VAL A 164 -8.40 -4.31 2.11
C VAL A 164 -9.45 -4.95 1.20
N ASP A 165 -10.28 -5.86 1.72
CA ASP A 165 -11.41 -6.44 0.99
C ASP A 165 -12.67 -5.55 1.02
N GLY A 166 -12.65 -4.45 1.80
CA GLY A 166 -13.75 -3.52 1.99
C GLY A 166 -14.56 -3.75 3.27
N THR A 167 -14.35 -4.87 3.97
CA THR A 167 -15.02 -5.18 5.24
C THR A 167 -14.74 -4.07 6.24
N THR A 168 -15.79 -3.56 6.87
CA THR A 168 -15.75 -2.41 7.77
C THR A 168 -16.34 -2.78 9.11
N HIS A 169 -15.62 -2.51 10.20
CA HIS A 169 -16.17 -2.64 11.56
C HIS A 169 -16.28 -1.26 12.20
N ARG A 170 -17.34 -1.07 13.00
CA ARG A 170 -17.59 0.17 13.75
C ARG A 170 -17.47 -0.12 15.24
N TYR A 171 -16.88 0.82 15.96
CA TYR A 171 -16.60 0.68 17.38
C TYR A 171 -17.24 1.82 18.17
N ARG A 172 -17.74 1.49 19.36
CA ARG A 172 -18.16 2.44 20.40
C ARG A 172 -17.18 2.50 21.57
N SER A 173 -16.14 1.64 21.56
CA SER A 173 -15.12 1.56 22.61
C SER A 173 -14.19 2.76 22.59
N ARG A 174 -13.66 3.13 23.76
CA ARG A 174 -12.57 4.12 23.88
C ARG A 174 -11.25 3.62 23.30
N THR A 175 -11.02 2.31 23.25
CA THR A 175 -9.76 1.73 22.74
C THR A 175 -10.05 0.47 21.95
N LEU A 176 -9.49 0.40 20.74
CA LEU A 176 -9.50 -0.77 19.86
C LEU A 176 -8.22 -1.60 20.07
N ARG A 177 -8.36 -2.91 20.29
CA ARG A 177 -7.23 -3.85 20.20
C ARG A 177 -7.20 -4.45 18.80
N LEU A 178 -6.35 -3.89 17.93
CA LEU A 178 -6.28 -4.27 16.53
C LEU A 178 -5.13 -5.25 16.28
N ARG A 179 -5.43 -6.43 15.74
CA ARG A 179 -4.43 -7.37 15.25
C ARG A 179 -4.07 -7.04 13.81
N VAL A 180 -2.81 -6.70 13.54
CA VAL A 180 -2.33 -6.37 12.19
C VAL A 180 -1.15 -7.25 11.80
N GLY A 181 -1.18 -7.75 10.56
CA GLY A 181 -0.07 -8.48 9.92
C GLY A 181 0.39 -7.74 8.67
N ALA A 182 0.83 -8.48 7.65
CA ALA A 182 1.34 -7.89 6.41
C ALA A 182 0.26 -7.18 5.59
N VAL A 183 -1.01 -7.57 5.73
CA VAL A 183 -2.16 -6.93 5.06
C VAL A 183 -2.53 -5.66 5.83
N PRO A 184 -2.55 -4.48 5.17
CA PRO A 184 -2.90 -3.24 5.85
C PRO A 184 -4.33 -3.18 6.36
N VAL A 185 -4.52 -2.49 7.48
CA VAL A 185 -5.83 -2.11 8.00
C VAL A 185 -5.88 -0.59 8.15
N MET A 186 -6.91 0.04 7.59
CA MET A 186 -7.18 1.46 7.78
C MET A 186 -8.06 1.63 9.01
N VAL A 187 -7.71 2.58 9.88
CA VAL A 187 -8.49 2.92 11.07
C VAL A 187 -8.78 4.40 11.06
N VAL A 188 -10.05 4.75 11.30
CA VAL A 188 -10.48 6.11 11.62
C VAL A 188 -10.42 6.29 13.12
N SER A 189 -9.76 7.35 13.58
CA SER A 189 -9.83 7.80 14.97
C SER A 189 -10.20 9.26 15.04
N ALA A 190 -10.74 9.68 16.17
CA ALA A 190 -10.88 11.11 16.49
C ALA A 190 -9.49 11.80 16.47
N ARG A 191 -9.50 13.12 16.24
CA ARG A 191 -8.29 13.94 16.19
C ARG A 191 -7.55 13.95 17.52
#